data_AF-M1WL20-F1
#
_entry.id   AF-M1WL20-F1
#
_cell.length_a   1.000
_cell.length_b   1.000
_cell.length_c   1.000
_cell.angle_alpha   90.00
_cell.angle_beta   90.00
_cell.angle_gamma   90.00
#
_symmetry.space_group_name_H-M   'P 1'
#
loop_
_entity.id
_entity.type
_entity.pdbx_description
1 polymer ?
#
loop_
_entity_poly.entity_id
_entity_poly.type
_entity_poly.pdbx_seq_one_letter_code
_entity_poly.pdbx_strand_id
1 'polypeptide(L)'
;MGWFRDKVESFRAQRQLARQIQPRNFKKMAHEIRELAVLASQLSPRGKDIQTLIRNILNEMDRLSDLADRPEFRKLSTGKKILLRQGLLESKEQLLESIESAPSPTERLQ
;
A
#
# COMPACT_ATOMS: atom_id res chain seq x y z
N MET A 1 -16.19 -11.43 -36.50
CA MET A 1 -16.68 -11.29 -35.11
C MET A 1 -15.58 -11.10 -34.05
N GLY A 2 -14.29 -11.38 -34.33
CA GLY A 2 -13.20 -11.24 -33.33
C GLY A 2 -12.96 -9.81 -32.82
N TRP A 3 -12.92 -8.82 -33.72
CA TRP A 3 -12.64 -7.41 -33.35
C TRP A 3 -13.59 -6.83 -32.29
N PHE A 4 -14.87 -7.23 -32.29
CA PHE A 4 -15.83 -6.79 -31.29
C PHE A 4 -15.57 -7.41 -29.90
N ARG A 5 -15.10 -8.67 -29.84
CA ARG A 5 -14.69 -9.30 -28.58
C ARG A 5 -13.46 -8.62 -27.99
N ASP A 6 -12.43 -8.40 -28.82
CA ASP A 6 -11.17 -7.76 -28.38
C ASP A 6 -11.41 -6.33 -27.86
N LYS A 7 -12.34 -5.59 -28.50
CA LYS A 7 -12.73 -4.25 -28.08
C LYS A 7 -13.52 -4.24 -26.77
N VAL A 8 -14.35 -5.25 -26.53
CA VAL A 8 -15.08 -5.40 -25.26
C VAL A 8 -14.15 -5.81 -24.11
N GLU A 9 -13.20 -6.70 -24.37
CA GLU A 9 -12.21 -7.14 -23.39
C GLU A 9 -11.26 -6.00 -22.99
N SER A 10 -10.74 -5.26 -23.96
CA SER A 10 -9.92 -4.08 -23.70
C SER A 10 -10.67 -2.99 -22.93
N PHE A 11 -11.95 -2.76 -23.23
CA PHE A 11 -12.78 -1.82 -22.47
C PHE A 11 -13.05 -2.30 -21.03
N ARG A 12 -13.28 -3.60 -20.83
CA ARG A 12 -13.39 -4.20 -19.49
C ARG A 12 -12.10 -4.03 -18.69
N ALA A 13 -10.96 -4.33 -19.29
CA ALA A 13 -9.64 -4.17 -18.67
C ALA A 13 -9.37 -2.72 -18.28
N GLN A 14 -9.65 -1.77 -19.18
CA GLN A 14 -9.55 -0.33 -18.88
C GLN A 14 -10.46 0.09 -17.73
N ARG A 15 -11.71 -0.40 -17.71
CA ARG A 15 -12.66 -0.09 -16.64
C ARG A 15 -12.23 -0.67 -15.30
N GLN A 16 -11.62 -1.86 -15.31
CA GLN A 16 -11.09 -2.51 -14.11
C GLN A 16 -9.86 -1.77 -13.58
N LEU A 17 -8.93 -1.39 -14.45
CA LEU A 17 -7.78 -0.53 -14.11
C LEU A 17 -8.24 0.82 -13.56
N ALA A 18 -9.21 1.47 -14.23
CA ALA A 18 -9.78 2.74 -13.80
C ALA A 18 -10.38 2.67 -12.39
N ARG A 19 -11.02 1.54 -12.04
CA ARG A 19 -11.49 1.28 -10.67
C ARG A 19 -10.32 1.15 -9.70
N GLN A 20 -9.29 0.36 -10.03
CA GLN A 20 -8.14 0.15 -9.14
C GLN A 20 -7.36 1.42 -8.83
N ILE A 21 -7.32 2.37 -9.77
CA ILE A 21 -6.60 3.65 -9.62
C ILE A 21 -7.46 4.80 -9.06
N GLN A 22 -8.66 4.52 -8.55
CA GLN A 22 -9.49 5.54 -7.92
C GLN A 22 -8.87 6.05 -6.61
N PRO A 23 -8.93 7.35 -6.31
CA PRO A 23 -8.33 7.92 -5.09
C PRO A 23 -8.80 7.22 -3.81
N ARG A 24 -10.09 6.86 -3.75
CA ARG A 24 -10.68 6.12 -2.62
C ARG A 24 -9.95 4.79 -2.34
N ASN A 25 -9.50 4.09 -3.38
CA ASN A 25 -8.78 2.83 -3.20
C ASN A 25 -7.37 3.06 -2.67
N PHE A 26 -6.69 4.14 -3.05
CA PHE A 26 -5.41 4.52 -2.44
C PHE A 26 -5.56 4.87 -0.97
N LYS A 27 -6.60 5.64 -0.60
CA LYS A 27 -6.90 5.93 0.81
C LYS A 27 -7.14 4.67 1.60
N LYS A 28 -7.96 3.75 1.07
CA LYS A 28 -8.24 2.47 1.71
C LYS A 28 -6.95 1.67 1.94
N MET A 29 -6.12 1.51 0.91
CA MET A 29 -4.84 0.78 1.04
C MET A 29 -3.89 1.47 2.01
N ALA A 30 -3.74 2.79 1.93
CA ALA A 30 -2.89 3.55 2.83
C ALA A 30 -3.34 3.39 4.29
N HIS A 31 -4.65 3.40 4.55
CA HIS A 31 -5.21 3.16 5.87
C HIS A 31 -4.92 1.75 6.38
N GLU A 32 -5.15 0.72 5.56
CA GLU A 32 -4.87 -0.67 5.92
C GLU A 32 -3.38 -0.88 6.27
N ILE A 33 -2.47 -0.33 5.46
CA ILE A 33 -1.02 -0.42 5.70
C ILE A 33 -0.64 0.33 6.98
N ARG A 34 -1.24 1.49 7.22
CA ARG A 34 -1.03 2.27 8.44
C ARG A 34 -1.49 1.50 9.68
N GLU A 35 -2.66 0.86 9.64
CA GLU A 35 -3.14 0.01 10.74
C GLU A 35 -2.19 -1.15 11.03
N LEU A 36 -1.71 -1.83 9.98
CA LEU A 36 -0.69 -2.88 10.12
C LEU A 36 0.59 -2.33 10.77
N ALA A 37 1.06 -1.17 10.35
CA ALA A 37 2.26 -0.54 10.90
C ALA A 37 2.08 -0.14 12.37
N VAL A 38 0.89 0.33 12.76
CA VAL A 38 0.56 0.60 14.17
C VAL A 38 0.60 -0.69 14.98
N LEU A 39 -0.01 -1.79 14.50
CA LEU A 39 0.03 -3.08 15.18
C LEU A 39 1.47 -3.60 15.31
N ALA A 40 2.25 -3.52 14.23
CA ALA A 40 3.66 -3.87 14.23
C ALA A 40 4.45 -3.08 15.29
N SER A 41 4.20 -1.78 15.41
CA SER A 41 4.88 -0.92 16.38
C SER A 41 4.68 -1.37 17.83
N GLN A 42 3.52 -1.99 18.13
CA GLN A 42 3.15 -2.46 19.46
C GLN A 42 3.75 -3.83 19.77
N LEU A 43 3.93 -4.68 18.75
CA LEU A 43 4.36 -6.08 18.89
C LEU A 43 5.87 -6.25 18.73
N SER A 44 6.54 -5.39 17.94
CA SER A 44 7.95 -5.57 17.60
C SER A 44 8.89 -5.18 18.75
N PRO A 45 10.04 -5.88 18.89
CA PRO A 45 11.11 -5.48 19.81
C PRO A 45 11.56 -4.03 19.56
N ARG A 46 12.10 -3.36 20.59
CA ARG A 46 12.58 -1.97 20.54
C ARG A 46 13.85 -1.75 19.67
N GLY A 47 14.03 -2.52 18.60
CA GLY A 47 15.08 -2.33 17.63
C GLY A 47 14.93 -0.97 16.93
N LYS A 48 16.01 -0.19 16.88
CA LYS A 48 15.99 1.16 16.28
C LYS A 48 15.63 1.13 14.80
N ASP A 49 16.03 0.09 14.09
CA ASP A 49 15.85 -0.03 12.64
C ASP A 49 14.39 -0.36 12.28
N ILE A 50 13.78 -1.34 12.95
CA ILE A 50 12.37 -1.70 12.73
C ILE A 50 11.42 -0.56 13.11
N GLN A 51 11.70 0.16 14.20
CA GLN A 51 10.92 1.34 14.61
C GLN A 51 11.07 2.50 13.61
N THR A 52 12.25 2.65 13.00
CA THR A 52 12.47 3.66 11.95
C THR A 52 11.71 3.29 10.68
N LEU A 53 11.76 2.04 10.24
CA LEU A 53 10.99 1.53 9.10
C LEU A 53 9.48 1.77 9.31
N ILE A 54 8.94 1.33 10.44
CA ILE A 54 7.53 1.50 10.78
C ILE A 54 7.13 2.98 10.74
N ARG A 55 7.94 3.86 11.33
CA ARG A 55 7.65 5.30 11.32
C ARG A 55 7.70 5.91 9.92
N ASN A 56 8.62 5.47 9.07
CA ASN A 56 8.67 5.92 7.67
C ASN A 56 7.40 5.51 6.91
N ILE A 57 6.96 4.25 7.08
CA ILE A 57 5.72 3.74 6.48
C ILE A 57 4.51 4.55 6.96
N LEU A 58 4.38 4.80 8.27
CA LEU A 58 3.28 5.61 8.81
C LEU A 58 3.23 7.00 8.16
N ASN A 59 4.37 7.69 8.09
CA ASN A 59 4.45 9.01 7.48
C ASN A 59 4.12 8.98 5.97
N GLU A 60 4.54 7.94 5.27
CA GLU A 60 4.25 7.78 3.84
C GLU A 60 2.77 7.51 3.59
N MET A 61 2.12 6.67 4.41
CA MET A 61 0.69 6.40 4.30
C MET A 61 -0.15 7.63 4.60
N ASP A 62 0.21 8.43 5.61
CA ASP A 62 -0.45 9.69 5.92
C ASP A 62 -0.32 10.67 4.74
N ARG A 63 0.89 10.85 4.19
CA ARG A 63 1.12 11.69 3.01
C ARG A 63 0.34 11.23 1.78
N LEU A 64 0.24 9.92 1.54
CA LEU A 64 -0.47 9.39 0.40
C LEU A 64 -1.99 9.53 0.55
N SER A 65 -2.51 9.31 1.77
CA SER A 65 -3.91 9.56 2.09
C SER A 65 -4.27 11.02 1.85
N ASP A 66 -3.43 11.94 2.34
CA ASP A 66 -3.60 13.39 2.11
C ASP A 66 -3.54 13.73 0.62
N LEU A 67 -2.56 13.18 -0.12
CA LEU A 67 -2.42 13.42 -1.55
C LEU A 67 -3.67 12.95 -2.30
N ALA A 68 -4.22 11.78 -1.97
CA ALA A 68 -5.39 11.21 -2.62
C ALA A 68 -6.66 12.06 -2.47
N ASP A 69 -6.73 12.91 -1.44
CA ASP A 69 -7.83 13.88 -1.28
C ASP A 69 -7.69 15.11 -2.18
N ARG A 70 -6.48 15.41 -2.65
CA ARG A 70 -6.24 16.63 -3.42
C ARG A 70 -6.58 16.48 -4.91
N PRO A 71 -7.03 17.55 -5.59
CA PRO A 71 -7.31 17.52 -7.02
C PRO A 71 -6.11 17.09 -7.89
N GLU A 72 -4.89 17.36 -7.45
CA GLU A 72 -3.64 17.02 -8.14
C GLU A 72 -3.50 15.51 -8.33
N PHE A 73 -3.99 14.70 -7.38
CA PHE A 73 -3.97 13.25 -7.51
C PHE A 73 -4.82 12.78 -8.69
N ARG A 74 -5.99 13.40 -8.90
CA ARG A 74 -6.85 13.07 -10.05
C ARG A 74 -6.14 13.35 -11.38
N LYS A 75 -5.30 14.39 -11.43
CA LYS A 75 -4.50 14.80 -12.59
C LYS A 75 -3.27 13.90 -12.85
N LEU A 76 -2.90 13.01 -11.92
CA LEU A 76 -1.81 12.06 -12.16
C LEU A 76 -2.15 11.15 -13.34
N SER A 77 -1.13 10.89 -14.17
CA SER A 77 -1.26 9.92 -15.26
C SER A 77 -1.57 8.52 -14.71
N THR A 78 -2.23 7.70 -15.52
CA THR A 78 -2.53 6.31 -15.18
C THR A 78 -1.27 5.55 -14.77
N GLY A 79 -0.16 5.72 -15.50
CA GLY A 79 1.13 5.11 -15.17
C GLY A 79 1.64 5.50 -13.79
N LYS A 80 1.57 6.79 -13.42
CA LYS A 80 1.96 7.25 -12.08
C LYS A 80 1.09 6.63 -10.99
N LYS A 81 -0.22 6.51 -11.21
CA LYS A 81 -1.13 5.85 -10.25
C LYS A 81 -0.79 4.37 -10.10
N ILE A 82 -0.49 3.67 -11.19
CA ILE A 82 -0.07 2.26 -11.13
C ILE A 82 1.22 2.10 -10.33
N LEU A 83 2.23 2.95 -10.56
CA LEU A 83 3.49 2.93 -9.81
C LEU A 83 3.26 3.18 -8.31
N LEU A 84 2.44 4.17 -7.95
CA LEU A 84 2.08 4.42 -6.56
C LEU A 84 1.41 3.20 -5.90
N ARG A 85 0.55 2.49 -6.63
CA ARG A 85 -0.11 1.28 -6.13
C ARG A 85 0.89 0.16 -5.93
N GLN A 86 1.83 -0.01 -6.84
CA GLN A 86 2.88 -1.02 -6.74
C GLN A 86 3.78 -0.74 -5.53
N GLY A 87 4.22 0.50 -5.33
CA GLY A 87 4.99 0.89 -4.15
C GLY A 87 4.25 0.62 -2.84
N LEU A 88 2.93 0.83 -2.78
CA LEU A 88 2.13 0.47 -1.60
C LEU A 88 2.15 -1.03 -1.29
N LEU A 89 2.08 -1.88 -2.31
CA LEU A 89 2.13 -3.32 -2.13
C LEU A 89 3.51 -3.75 -1.62
N GLU A 90 4.57 -3.15 -2.14
CA GLU A 90 5.95 -3.39 -1.70
C GLU A 90 6.17 -2.94 -0.25
N SER A 91 5.70 -1.75 0.14
CA SER A 91 5.78 -1.28 1.53
C SER A 91 5.02 -2.21 2.49
N LYS A 92 3.88 -2.75 2.06
CA LYS A 92 3.12 -3.72 2.85
C LYS A 92 3.91 -5.01 3.04
N GLU A 93 4.51 -5.53 1.97
CA GLU A 93 5.29 -6.77 2.03
C GLU A 93 6.50 -6.62 2.94
N GLN A 94 7.28 -5.55 2.76
CA GLN A 94 8.44 -5.24 3.62
C GLN A 94 8.08 -5.13 5.10
N LEU A 95 6.90 -4.56 5.40
CA LEU A 95 6.40 -4.48 6.76
C LEU A 95 6.11 -5.87 7.32
N LEU A 96 5.44 -6.74 6.56
CA LEU A 96 5.13 -8.11 6.99
C LEU A 96 6.39 -8.93 7.20
N GLU A 97 7.34 -8.91 6.25
CA GLU A 97 8.64 -9.56 6.37
C GLU A 97 9.41 -9.09 7.62
N SER A 98 9.35 -7.79 7.92
CA SER A 98 10.01 -7.21 9.09
C SER A 98 9.36 -7.64 10.41
N ILE A 99 8.05 -7.89 10.43
CA ILE A 99 7.34 -8.42 11.60
C ILE A 99 7.69 -9.89 11.80
N GLU A 100 7.69 -10.70 10.74
CA GLU A 100 7.97 -12.14 10.79
C GLU A 100 9.42 -12.45 11.16
N SER A 101 10.36 -11.61 10.71
CA SER A 101 11.79 -11.75 11.03
C SER A 101 12.17 -11.24 12.42
N ALA A 102 11.26 -10.55 13.12
CA ALA A 102 11.50 -10.14 14.49
C ALA A 102 11.40 -11.37 15.43
N PRO A 103 12.39 -11.63 16.30
CA PRO A 103 12.36 -12.78 17.19
C PRO A 103 11.11 -12.73 18.06
N SER A 104 10.30 -13.78 17.99
CA SER A 104 9.03 -13.86 18.68
C SER A 104 9.22 -13.76 20.21
N PRO A 105 8.30 -13.12 20.96
CA PRO A 105 8.38 -13.03 22.42
C PRO A 105 8.46 -14.40 23.13
N THR A 106 8.08 -15.48 22.46
CA THR A 106 8.08 -16.86 22.97
C THR A 106 9.49 -17.41 23.21
N GLU A 107 10.54 -16.84 22.60
CA GLU A 107 11.93 -17.28 22.81
C GLU A 107 12.60 -16.66 24.05
N ARG A 108 11.91 -15.75 24.77
CA ARG A 108 12.44 -15.11 25.99
C ARG A 108 11.95 -15.76 27.28
N LEU A 109 11.16 -16.82 27.18
CA LEU A 109 10.70 -17.65 28.29
C LEU A 109 11.35 -19.04 28.18
N GLN A 110 12.66 -19.09 28.34
CA GLN A 110 13.41 -20.32 28.61
C GLN A 110 14.33 -20.10 29.79
#